data_AF-A0A7R9DRV0-F1
#
_entry.id   AF-A0A7R9DRV0-F1
#
_cell.length_a   1.000
_cell.length_b   1.000
_cell.length_c   1.000
_cell.angle_alpha   90.00
_cell.angle_beta   90.00
_cell.angle_gamma   90.00
#
_symmetry.space_group_name_H-M   'P 1'
#
loop_
_entity.id
_entity.type
_entity.pdbx_description
1 polymer ?
#
loop_
_entity_poly.entity_id
_entity_poly.type
_entity_poly.pdbx_seq_one_letter_code
_entity_poly.pdbx_strand_id
1 'polypeptide(L)'
;MWYDYISLFCYDAFYCLNYSAIAVIYVTIHLYENILERVNEGKVDSIWSVVLAHVVLSQNNNKSNPIYKLEETKKLVESYGYKRGGIMVHHITNYLLHKLERGRIKDVEACFLIIAKKNSWGWVYDNIIRKLLNLVDRWMKGEGKIKDDACMVAIRTVSFICRSFDKTAKHMLEKVFKKIAEVLDADTSKLSPVDMGCVVESLVVLKRHISPNLFIPTIIKVPDFVRVQYITISQLYSNMKGTAWESLSWADVLATIPANTSVVQGPKTPKNSFNDSHNNSSESLNLPSTSTSSSLFAEPNSEENIISQKRKKKKTFK
;
A
#
# COMPACT_ATOMS: atom_id res chain seq x y z
N MET A 1 -4.49 -14.17 15.18
CA MET A 1 -3.20 -14.66 14.67
C MET A 1 -3.36 -15.43 13.36
N TRP A 2 -4.15 -16.53 13.30
CA TRP A 2 -4.37 -17.28 12.04
C TRP A 2 -4.95 -16.47 10.88
N TYR A 3 -5.85 -15.53 11.19
CA TYR A 3 -6.47 -14.65 10.19
C TYR A 3 -5.47 -13.83 9.36
N ASP A 4 -4.40 -13.33 9.99
CA ASP A 4 -3.41 -12.49 9.32
C ASP A 4 -2.59 -13.29 8.30
N TYR A 5 -2.26 -14.56 8.62
CA TYR A 5 -1.57 -15.45 7.69
C TYR A 5 -2.41 -15.85 6.49
N ILE A 6 -3.71 -16.08 6.70
CA ILE A 6 -4.62 -16.45 5.62
C ILE A 6 -4.87 -15.26 4.69
N SER A 7 -4.98 -14.05 5.25
CA SER A 7 -5.06 -12.81 4.48
C SER A 7 -3.78 -12.62 3.66
N LEU A 8 -2.61 -12.84 4.27
CA LEU A 8 -1.31 -12.83 3.59
C LEU A 8 -1.24 -13.83 2.43
N PHE A 9 -1.68 -15.07 2.67
CA PHE A 9 -1.74 -16.10 1.63
C PHE A 9 -2.64 -15.67 0.45
N CYS A 10 -3.79 -15.06 0.73
CA CYS A 10 -4.66 -14.54 -0.31
C CYS A 10 -4.05 -13.35 -1.06
N TYR A 11 -3.34 -12.45 -0.36
CA TYR A 11 -2.59 -11.36 -0.98
C TYR A 11 -1.57 -11.92 -1.97
N ASP A 12 -0.75 -12.86 -1.53
CA ASP A 12 0.27 -13.51 -2.35
C ASP A 12 -0.34 -14.26 -3.53
N ALA A 13 -1.47 -14.95 -3.33
CA ALA A 13 -2.19 -15.60 -4.41
C ALA A 13 -2.63 -14.59 -5.48
N PHE A 14 -3.26 -13.47 -5.12
CA PHE A 14 -3.63 -12.45 -6.09
C PHE A 14 -2.43 -11.77 -6.74
N TYR A 15 -1.40 -11.49 -5.95
CA TYR A 15 -0.20 -10.84 -6.42
C TYR A 15 0.57 -11.73 -7.39
N CYS A 16 0.70 -13.03 -7.13
CA CYS A 16 1.48 -13.94 -7.96
C CYS A 16 0.66 -14.56 -9.11
N LEU A 17 -0.56 -15.02 -8.84
CA LEU A 17 -1.37 -15.82 -9.77
C LEU A 17 -2.42 -14.99 -10.54
N ASN A 18 -2.58 -13.70 -10.21
CA ASN A 18 -3.51 -12.79 -10.88
C ASN A 18 -4.96 -13.30 -10.93
N TYR A 19 -5.44 -13.79 -12.08
CA TYR A 19 -6.81 -14.30 -12.24
C TYR A 19 -6.93 -15.78 -11.84
N SER A 20 -5.84 -16.54 -11.94
CA SER A 20 -5.80 -17.94 -11.48
C SER A 20 -5.92 -18.06 -9.96
N ALA A 21 -5.70 -16.96 -9.24
CA ALA A 21 -5.92 -16.87 -7.79
C ALA A 21 -7.37 -17.18 -7.39
N ILE A 22 -8.36 -17.00 -8.27
CA ILE A 22 -9.78 -17.18 -7.94
C ILE A 22 -10.08 -18.60 -7.43
N ALA A 23 -9.41 -19.62 -7.95
CA ALA A 23 -9.55 -21.00 -7.45
C ALA A 23 -9.08 -21.14 -6.00
N VAL A 24 -7.94 -20.51 -5.67
CA VAL A 24 -7.41 -20.48 -4.31
C VAL A 24 -8.37 -19.74 -3.39
N ILE A 25 -8.80 -18.55 -3.80
CA ILE A 25 -9.73 -17.72 -3.04
C ILE A 25 -11.07 -18.41 -2.79
N TYR A 26 -11.60 -19.14 -3.78
CA TYR A 26 -12.81 -19.94 -3.63
C TYR A 26 -12.67 -20.94 -2.47
N VAL A 27 -11.59 -21.73 -2.48
CA VAL A 27 -11.32 -22.73 -1.43
C VAL A 27 -11.12 -22.04 -0.09
N THR A 28 -10.37 -20.95 -0.08
CA THR A 28 -10.01 -20.21 1.12
C THR A 28 -11.24 -19.57 1.79
N ILE A 29 -12.19 -18.98 1.05
CA ILE A 29 -13.44 -18.46 1.64
C ILE A 29 -14.31 -19.60 2.20
N HIS A 30 -14.35 -20.77 1.54
CA HIS A 30 -15.12 -21.93 2.04
C HIS A 30 -14.54 -22.52 3.32
N LEU A 31 -13.21 -22.55 3.46
CA LEU A 31 -12.54 -23.13 4.62
C LEU A 31 -12.50 -22.18 5.81
N TYR A 32 -12.60 -20.87 5.57
CA TYR A 32 -12.42 -19.84 6.59
C TYR A 32 -13.48 -18.75 6.44
N GLU A 33 -14.60 -18.92 7.15
CA GLU A 33 -15.77 -18.05 7.06
C GLU A 33 -15.49 -16.57 7.38
N ASN A 34 -14.41 -16.29 8.13
CA ASN A 34 -14.07 -14.95 8.61
C ASN A 34 -13.25 -14.11 7.62
N ILE A 35 -12.71 -14.66 6.52
CA ILE A 35 -11.86 -13.93 5.56
C ILE A 35 -12.60 -12.74 4.94
N LEU A 36 -13.89 -12.95 4.72
CA LEU A 36 -14.77 -11.97 4.12
C LEU A 36 -15.72 -11.50 5.21
N GLU A 37 -15.53 -10.28 5.72
CA GLU A 37 -16.45 -9.72 6.69
C GLU A 37 -17.80 -9.44 6.03
N ARG A 38 -18.90 -9.82 6.68
CA ARG A 38 -20.26 -9.51 6.20
C ARG A 38 -20.47 -7.99 6.22
N VAL A 39 -21.10 -7.48 5.16
CA VAL A 39 -21.51 -6.08 5.10
C VAL A 39 -22.70 -5.88 6.04
N ASN A 40 -22.44 -5.46 7.28
CA ASN A 40 -23.47 -5.14 8.26
C ASN A 40 -23.76 -3.63 8.21
N GLU A 41 -25.04 -3.26 8.00
CA GLU A 41 -25.62 -1.93 8.26
C GLU A 41 -24.67 -0.71 8.07
N GLY A 42 -23.96 -0.67 6.94
CA GLY A 42 -23.14 0.49 6.55
C GLY A 42 -21.72 0.56 7.13
N LYS A 43 -21.23 -0.46 7.85
CA LYS A 43 -19.81 -0.51 8.28
C LYS A 43 -19.13 -1.75 7.71
N VAL A 44 -18.16 -1.51 6.81
CA VAL A 44 -17.16 -2.51 6.44
C VAL A 44 -15.84 -2.09 7.08
N ASP A 45 -15.43 -2.82 8.11
CA ASP A 45 -14.25 -2.46 8.91
C ASP A 45 -12.95 -2.90 8.21
N SER A 46 -12.97 -4.07 7.57
CA SER A 46 -11.88 -4.62 6.77
C SER A 46 -11.84 -4.06 5.35
N ILE A 47 -10.82 -3.23 5.08
CA ILE A 47 -10.54 -2.77 3.71
C ILE A 47 -10.11 -3.93 2.80
N TRP A 48 -9.47 -4.94 3.38
CA TRP A 48 -9.10 -6.15 2.67
C TRP A 48 -10.31 -6.83 2.05
N SER A 49 -11.37 -7.05 2.83
CA SER A 49 -12.59 -7.71 2.35
C SER A 49 -13.27 -6.91 1.22
N VAL A 50 -13.23 -5.58 1.27
CA VAL A 50 -13.70 -4.70 0.18
C VAL A 50 -12.88 -4.88 -1.10
N VAL A 51 -11.55 -4.90 -0.98
CA VAL A 51 -10.64 -5.08 -2.14
C VAL A 51 -10.81 -6.47 -2.74
N LEU A 52 -10.86 -7.50 -1.89
CA LEU A 52 -11.10 -8.88 -2.28
C LEU A 52 -12.42 -9.01 -3.05
N ALA A 53 -13.51 -8.49 -2.49
CA ALA A 53 -14.81 -8.50 -3.13
C ALA A 53 -14.80 -7.75 -4.47
N HIS A 54 -14.19 -6.55 -4.52
CA HIS A 54 -14.06 -5.79 -5.76
C HIS A 54 -13.30 -6.58 -6.82
N VAL A 55 -12.16 -7.18 -6.47
CA VAL A 55 -11.33 -7.94 -7.40
C VAL A 55 -12.08 -9.15 -7.94
N VAL A 56 -12.79 -9.90 -7.10
CA VAL A 56 -13.58 -11.07 -7.53
C VAL A 56 -14.76 -10.65 -8.42
N LEU A 57 -15.56 -9.68 -7.96
CA LEU A 57 -16.79 -9.27 -8.64
C LEU A 57 -16.53 -8.51 -9.96
N SER A 58 -15.38 -7.82 -10.08
CA SER A 58 -14.98 -7.13 -11.31
C SER A 58 -14.44 -8.07 -12.40
N GLN A 59 -14.22 -9.35 -12.11
CA GLN A 59 -13.73 -10.28 -13.12
C GLN A 59 -14.80 -10.60 -14.16
N ASN A 60 -14.40 -10.59 -15.42
CA ASN A 60 -15.21 -11.09 -16.52
C ASN A 60 -14.82 -12.52 -16.83
N ASN A 61 -15.81 -13.41 -16.95
CA ASN A 61 -15.54 -14.77 -17.38
C ASN A 61 -15.32 -14.75 -18.90
N ASN A 62 -14.06 -14.86 -19.33
CA ASN A 62 -13.77 -14.92 -20.75
C ASN A 62 -14.06 -16.33 -21.27
N LYS A 63 -14.90 -16.45 -22.31
CA LYS A 63 -15.27 -17.73 -22.92
C LYS A 63 -14.05 -18.51 -23.44
N SER A 64 -12.97 -17.83 -23.83
CA SER A 64 -11.75 -18.47 -24.34
C SER A 64 -10.80 -18.98 -23.26
N ASN A 65 -10.95 -18.51 -22.02
CA ASN A 65 -10.15 -18.96 -20.89
C ASN A 65 -11.00 -18.87 -19.62
N PRO A 66 -11.88 -19.86 -19.38
CA PRO A 66 -12.79 -19.82 -18.26
C PRO A 66 -12.00 -19.89 -16.95
N ILE A 67 -12.25 -18.93 -16.07
CA ILE A 67 -11.63 -18.92 -14.74
C ILE A 67 -12.38 -19.94 -13.89
N TYR A 68 -11.64 -20.94 -13.38
CA TYR A 68 -12.21 -21.99 -12.55
C TYR A 68 -12.99 -21.41 -11.36
N LYS A 69 -14.23 -21.87 -11.20
CA LYS A 69 -15.16 -21.49 -10.12
C LYS A 69 -15.50 -20.00 -10.00
N LEU A 70 -15.23 -19.18 -11.00
CA LEU A 70 -15.44 -17.73 -10.88
C LEU A 70 -16.87 -17.34 -10.52
N GLU A 71 -17.88 -17.88 -11.20
CA GLU A 71 -19.27 -17.49 -10.92
C GLU A 71 -19.75 -17.99 -9.56
N GLU A 72 -19.29 -19.17 -9.11
CA GLU A 72 -19.54 -19.64 -7.76
C GLU A 72 -18.85 -18.76 -6.70
N THR A 73 -17.61 -18.34 -6.93
CA THR A 73 -16.91 -17.39 -6.04
C THR A 73 -17.65 -16.05 -5.98
N LYS A 74 -18.17 -15.55 -7.11
CA LYS A 74 -18.97 -14.31 -7.12
C LYS A 74 -20.24 -14.45 -6.30
N LYS A 75 -20.99 -15.55 -6.48
CA LYS A 75 -22.20 -15.83 -5.67
C LYS A 75 -21.88 -15.92 -4.19
N LEU A 76 -20.75 -16.54 -3.85
CA LEU A 76 -20.28 -16.60 -2.47
C LEU A 76 -20.01 -15.21 -1.93
N VAL A 77 -19.22 -14.37 -2.61
CA VAL A 77 -18.96 -12.98 -2.21
C VAL A 77 -20.25 -12.17 -2.07
N GLU A 78 -21.21 -12.36 -2.97
CA GLU A 78 -22.53 -11.73 -2.90
C GLU A 78 -23.33 -12.14 -1.66
N SER A 79 -23.21 -13.39 -1.21
CA SER A 79 -23.87 -13.88 0.02
C SER A 79 -23.38 -13.20 1.31
N TYR A 80 -22.21 -12.55 1.26
CA TYR A 80 -21.69 -11.70 2.33
C TYR A 80 -22.17 -10.23 2.24
N GLY A 81 -23.02 -9.90 1.27
CA GLY A 81 -23.63 -8.58 1.12
C GLY A 81 -22.93 -7.65 0.12
N TYR A 82 -21.87 -8.10 -0.56
CA TYR A 82 -21.16 -7.31 -1.56
C TYR A 82 -21.87 -7.38 -2.92
N LYS A 83 -22.22 -6.24 -3.50
CA LYS A 83 -22.98 -6.19 -4.78
C LYS A 83 -22.05 -5.93 -5.98
N ARG A 84 -22.33 -6.58 -7.11
CA ARG A 84 -21.69 -6.24 -8.41
C ARG A 84 -21.94 -4.76 -8.74
N GLY A 85 -20.88 -4.05 -9.13
CA GLY A 85 -20.94 -2.61 -9.43
C GLY A 85 -21.12 -1.70 -8.21
N GLY A 86 -21.40 -2.24 -7.01
CA GLY A 86 -21.53 -1.45 -5.78
C GLY A 86 -20.20 -0.92 -5.25
N ILE A 87 -19.08 -1.51 -5.66
CA ILE A 87 -17.73 -1.14 -5.21
C ILE A 87 -16.94 -0.55 -6.37
N MET A 88 -16.84 0.78 -6.40
CA MET A 88 -16.05 1.49 -7.39
C MET A 88 -14.58 1.60 -6.95
N VAL A 89 -13.65 1.28 -7.85
CA VAL A 89 -12.20 1.31 -7.57
C VAL A 89 -11.74 2.67 -7.04
N HIS A 90 -12.28 3.77 -7.56
CA HIS A 90 -11.95 5.13 -7.10
C HIS A 90 -12.31 5.35 -5.62
N HIS A 91 -13.45 4.82 -5.16
CA HIS A 91 -13.84 4.92 -3.75
C HIS A 91 -12.89 4.11 -2.85
N ILE A 92 -12.50 2.91 -3.29
CA ILE A 92 -11.51 2.09 -2.58
C ILE A 92 -10.18 2.83 -2.46
N THR A 93 -9.68 3.38 -3.57
CA THR A 93 -8.41 4.11 -3.60
C THR A 93 -8.43 5.34 -2.67
N ASN A 94 -9.50 6.13 -2.69
CA ASN A 94 -9.61 7.29 -1.79
C ASN A 94 -9.73 6.87 -0.32
N TYR A 95 -10.46 5.79 -0.04
CA TYR A 95 -10.56 5.26 1.31
C TYR A 95 -9.23 4.72 1.84
N LEU A 96 -8.45 4.05 0.99
CA LEU A 96 -7.09 3.61 1.32
C LEU A 96 -6.16 4.79 1.63
N LEU A 97 -6.18 5.84 0.80
CA LEU A 97 -5.40 7.05 1.04
C LEU A 97 -5.78 7.71 2.37
N HIS A 98 -7.07 7.82 2.64
CA HIS A 98 -7.55 8.39 3.88
C HIS A 98 -7.19 7.54 5.12
N LYS A 99 -7.23 6.20 5.02
CA LYS A 99 -6.71 5.31 6.08
C LYS A 99 -5.22 5.54 6.31
N LEU A 100 -4.44 5.64 5.22
CA LEU A 100 -3.01 5.88 5.26
C LEU A 100 -2.68 7.21 5.96
N GLU A 101 -3.34 8.31 5.56
CA GLU A 101 -3.15 9.64 6.16
C GLU A 101 -3.47 9.66 7.66
N ARG A 102 -4.45 8.86 8.10
CA ARG A 102 -4.77 8.69 9.53
C ARG A 102 -3.83 7.75 10.28
N GLY A 103 -2.81 7.21 9.62
CA GLY A 103 -1.86 6.25 10.20
C GLY A 103 -2.44 4.87 10.44
N ARG A 104 -3.56 4.51 9.79
CA ARG A 104 -4.15 3.16 9.84
C ARG A 104 -3.56 2.35 8.69
N ILE A 105 -2.34 1.86 8.90
CA ILE A 105 -1.51 1.29 7.83
C ILE A 105 -1.75 -0.19 7.54
N LYS A 106 -2.42 -0.92 8.43
CA LYS A 106 -2.67 -2.35 8.25
C LYS A 106 -3.37 -2.60 6.91
N ASP A 107 -2.84 -3.54 6.13
CA ASP A 107 -3.37 -3.99 4.84
C ASP A 107 -3.34 -2.97 3.69
N VAL A 108 -3.01 -1.69 3.95
CA VAL A 108 -3.12 -0.61 2.96
C VAL A 108 -2.17 -0.83 1.78
N GLU A 109 -0.91 -1.17 2.06
CA GLU A 109 0.11 -1.44 1.04
C GLU A 109 -0.32 -2.57 0.10
N ALA A 110 -0.68 -3.73 0.66
CA ALA A 110 -1.09 -4.90 -0.11
C ALA A 110 -2.35 -4.63 -0.95
N CYS A 111 -3.31 -3.89 -0.40
CA CYS A 111 -4.50 -3.46 -1.12
C CYS A 111 -4.15 -2.57 -2.33
N PHE A 112 -3.26 -1.58 -2.17
CA PHE A 112 -2.79 -0.76 -3.29
C PHE A 112 -2.08 -1.60 -4.35
N LEU A 113 -1.23 -2.54 -3.96
CA LEU A 113 -0.51 -3.41 -4.89
C LEU A 113 -1.46 -4.25 -5.75
N ILE A 114 -2.49 -4.83 -5.13
CA ILE A 114 -3.50 -5.61 -5.86
C ILE A 114 -4.29 -4.74 -6.83
N ILE A 115 -4.78 -3.57 -6.38
CA ILE A 115 -5.52 -2.64 -7.24
C ILE A 115 -4.63 -2.21 -8.40
N ALA A 116 -3.37 -1.86 -8.12
CA ALA A 116 -2.42 -1.43 -9.14
C ALA A 116 -2.19 -2.51 -10.20
N LYS A 117 -2.01 -3.78 -9.77
CA LYS A 117 -1.78 -4.90 -10.69
C LYS A 117 -2.96 -5.18 -11.64
N LYS A 118 -4.17 -4.78 -11.27
CA LYS A 118 -5.39 -4.98 -12.06
C LYS A 118 -5.70 -3.84 -13.01
N ASN A 119 -4.97 -2.73 -12.94
CA ASN A 119 -5.21 -1.53 -13.73
C ASN A 119 -4.02 -1.21 -14.64
N SER A 120 -4.29 -0.44 -15.71
CA SER A 120 -3.22 0.03 -16.60
C SER A 120 -2.26 0.96 -15.86
N TRP A 121 -0.98 0.97 -16.28
CA TRP A 121 0.05 1.80 -15.62
C TRP A 121 -0.32 3.29 -15.59
N GLY A 122 -0.95 3.81 -16.65
CA GLY A 122 -1.35 5.22 -16.73
C GLY A 122 -2.39 5.57 -15.68
N TRP A 123 -3.42 4.72 -15.56
CA TRP A 123 -4.43 4.86 -14.52
C TRP A 123 -3.81 4.78 -13.12
N VAL A 124 -2.91 3.82 -12.88
CA VAL A 124 -2.22 3.63 -11.60
C VAL A 124 -1.38 4.84 -11.23
N TYR A 125 -0.69 5.42 -12.21
CA TYR A 125 0.11 6.63 -12.01
C TYR A 125 -0.77 7.79 -11.53
N ASP A 126 -1.86 8.06 -12.25
CA ASP A 126 -2.71 9.22 -11.99
C ASP A 126 -3.53 9.11 -10.69
N ASN A 127 -3.95 7.90 -10.34
CA ASN A 127 -4.89 7.65 -9.25
C ASN A 127 -4.24 7.15 -7.96
N ILE A 128 -3.07 6.50 -8.03
CA ILE A 128 -2.37 5.94 -6.87
C ILE A 128 -1.02 6.65 -6.68
N ILE A 129 -0.09 6.49 -7.62
CA ILE A 129 1.31 6.92 -7.42
C ILE A 129 1.38 8.42 -7.16
N ARG A 130 0.74 9.25 -7.99
CA ARG A 130 0.77 10.71 -7.83
C ARG A 130 0.18 11.16 -6.49
N LYS A 131 -0.88 10.49 -6.02
CA LYS A 131 -1.51 10.81 -4.72
C LYS A 131 -0.61 10.39 -3.55
N LEU A 132 0.03 9.23 -3.63
CA LEU A 132 1.00 8.78 -2.62
C LEU A 132 2.25 9.69 -2.59
N LEU A 133 2.78 10.10 -3.74
CA LEU A 133 3.88 11.05 -3.80
C LEU A 133 3.49 12.43 -3.25
N ASN A 134 2.26 12.88 -3.47
CA ASN A 134 1.75 14.11 -2.86
C ASN A 134 1.65 14.01 -1.33
N LEU A 135 1.37 12.82 -0.79
CA LEU A 135 1.42 12.56 0.65
C LEU A 135 2.86 12.68 1.18
N VAL A 136 3.83 12.09 0.47
CA VAL A 136 5.27 12.23 0.81
C VAL A 136 5.70 13.70 0.77
N ASP A 137 5.25 14.45 -0.24
CA ASP A 137 5.49 15.89 -0.37
C ASP A 137 5.01 16.69 0.84
N ARG A 138 3.76 16.46 1.24
CA ARG A 138 3.15 17.11 2.40
C ARG A 138 3.90 16.74 3.67
N TRP A 139 4.31 15.49 3.82
CA TRP A 139 5.11 15.04 4.95
C TRP A 139 6.46 15.78 5.02
N MET A 140 7.19 15.89 3.90
CA MET A 140 8.46 16.63 3.85
C MET A 140 8.31 18.11 4.22
N LYS A 141 7.18 18.73 3.86
CA LYS A 141 6.85 20.12 4.19
C LYS A 141 6.28 20.31 5.61
N GLY A 142 6.05 19.23 6.36
CA GLY A 142 5.40 19.28 7.67
C GLY A 142 3.90 19.61 7.61
N GLU A 143 3.26 19.41 6.47
CA GLU A 143 1.84 19.72 6.25
C GLU A 143 0.93 18.56 6.70
N GLY A 144 -0.18 18.89 7.37
CA GLY A 144 -1.29 17.95 7.58
C GLY A 144 -1.07 16.83 8.61
N LYS A 145 -0.08 16.95 9.51
CA LYS A 145 0.20 15.98 10.59
C LYS A 145 0.32 14.53 10.10
N ILE A 146 0.99 14.34 8.97
CA ILE A 146 1.24 13.01 8.40
C ILE A 146 2.28 12.29 9.27
N LYS A 147 1.98 11.04 9.66
CA LYS A 147 2.91 10.21 10.46
C LYS A 147 4.02 9.63 9.59
N ASP A 148 5.20 9.43 10.17
CA ASP A 148 6.36 8.85 9.48
C ASP A 148 6.04 7.48 8.88
N ASP A 149 5.39 6.59 9.65
CA ASP A 149 4.93 5.29 9.18
C ASP A 149 4.07 5.37 7.91
N ALA A 150 3.19 6.37 7.82
CA ALA A 150 2.32 6.56 6.67
C ALA A 150 3.13 7.00 5.43
N CYS A 151 4.13 7.86 5.63
CA CYS A 151 5.07 8.25 4.59
C CYS A 151 5.89 7.04 4.11
N MET A 152 6.43 6.24 5.03
CA MET A 152 7.24 5.06 4.70
C MET A 152 6.42 4.01 3.94
N VAL A 153 5.18 3.76 4.36
CA VAL A 153 4.25 2.88 3.62
C VAL A 153 3.94 3.44 2.23
N ALA A 154 3.76 4.75 2.08
CA ALA A 154 3.56 5.37 0.77
C ALA A 154 4.78 5.17 -0.15
N ILE A 155 5.99 5.44 0.35
CA ILE A 155 7.26 5.27 -0.39
C ILE A 155 7.44 3.82 -0.83
N ARG A 156 7.26 2.87 0.10
CA ARG A 156 7.37 1.43 -0.17
C ARG A 156 6.32 0.98 -1.19
N THR A 157 5.06 1.34 -1.00
CA THR A 157 3.98 1.01 -1.93
C THR A 157 4.28 1.51 -3.34
N VAL A 158 4.71 2.77 -3.48
CA VAL A 158 5.06 3.35 -4.79
C VAL A 158 6.20 2.58 -5.45
N SER A 159 7.27 2.24 -4.71
CA SER A 159 8.42 1.54 -5.27
C SER A 159 8.07 0.14 -5.75
N PHE A 160 7.27 -0.62 -4.99
CA PHE A 160 6.80 -1.96 -5.40
C PHE A 160 5.84 -1.92 -6.59
N ILE A 161 4.92 -0.95 -6.64
CA ILE A 161 4.07 -0.75 -7.83
C ILE A 161 4.95 -0.48 -9.06
N CYS A 162 5.84 0.49 -8.95
CA CYS A 162 6.74 0.93 -10.03
C CYS A 162 7.75 -0.14 -10.44
N ARG A 163 8.11 -1.06 -9.53
CA ARG A 163 8.92 -2.23 -9.87
C ARG A 163 8.30 -2.90 -11.08
N SER A 164 7.00 -3.20 -11.07
CA SER A 164 6.33 -3.97 -12.13
C SER A 164 6.13 -3.21 -13.45
N PHE A 165 6.47 -1.92 -13.53
CA PHE A 165 6.29 -1.14 -14.76
C PHE A 165 7.29 -1.57 -15.83
N ASP A 166 6.90 -1.45 -17.08
CA ASP A 166 7.78 -1.68 -18.22
C ASP A 166 8.80 -0.52 -18.40
N LYS A 167 9.77 -0.73 -19.29
CA LYS A 167 10.80 0.28 -19.60
C LYS A 167 10.25 1.49 -20.36
N THR A 168 9.06 1.41 -20.95
CA THR A 168 8.45 2.54 -21.68
C THR A 168 8.05 3.66 -20.71
N ALA A 169 7.77 3.30 -19.44
CA ALA A 169 7.50 4.25 -18.37
C ALA A 169 8.75 4.93 -17.77
N LYS A 170 9.94 4.77 -18.37
CA LYS A 170 11.23 5.24 -17.81
C LYS A 170 11.21 6.68 -17.30
N HIS A 171 10.68 7.62 -18.09
CA HIS A 171 10.65 9.03 -17.72
C HIS A 171 9.80 9.30 -16.45
N MET A 172 8.71 8.56 -16.25
CA MET A 172 7.93 8.64 -15.02
C MET A 172 8.65 7.98 -13.85
N LEU A 173 9.29 6.83 -14.09
CA LEU A 173 10.05 6.11 -13.07
C LEU A 173 11.22 6.96 -12.56
N GLU A 174 11.88 7.74 -13.44
CA GLU A 174 12.89 8.72 -13.03
C GLU A 174 12.31 9.85 -12.18
N LYS A 175 11.11 10.34 -12.48
CA LYS A 175 10.42 11.32 -11.62
C LYS A 175 10.10 10.74 -10.25
N VAL A 176 9.56 9.51 -10.20
CA VAL A 176 9.29 8.80 -8.96
C VAL A 176 10.57 8.61 -8.14
N PHE A 177 11.65 8.15 -8.80
CA PHE A 177 12.94 7.96 -8.17
C PHE A 177 13.48 9.25 -7.57
N LYS A 178 13.53 10.34 -8.35
CA LYS A 178 13.97 11.66 -7.86
C LYS A 178 13.14 12.09 -6.66
N LYS A 179 11.83 11.87 -6.71
CA LYS A 179 10.95 12.24 -5.62
C LYS A 179 11.21 11.49 -4.32
N ILE A 180 11.48 10.20 -4.41
CA ILE A 180 11.86 9.40 -3.23
C ILE A 180 13.27 9.78 -2.77
N ALA A 181 14.18 10.11 -3.69
CA ALA A 181 15.54 10.53 -3.36
C ALA A 181 15.57 11.87 -2.61
N GLU A 182 14.64 12.79 -2.90
CA GLU A 182 14.47 14.05 -2.16
C GLU A 182 14.24 13.81 -0.65
N VAL A 183 13.68 12.66 -0.26
CA VAL A 183 13.49 12.29 1.15
C VAL A 183 14.83 12.04 1.86
N LEU A 184 15.85 11.58 1.14
CA LEU A 184 17.22 11.44 1.68
C LEU A 184 17.96 12.77 1.73
N ASP A 185 17.55 13.75 0.92
CA ASP A 185 18.12 15.10 0.95
C ASP A 185 17.39 16.00 1.96
N ALA A 186 16.14 15.67 2.29
CA ALA A 186 15.41 16.27 3.39
C ALA A 186 16.09 15.89 4.72
N ASP A 187 16.22 16.87 5.61
CA ASP A 187 16.88 16.81 6.94
C ASP A 187 16.94 15.39 7.53
N THR A 188 18.00 14.66 7.19
CA THR A 188 18.16 13.23 7.49
C THR A 188 18.24 12.94 8.98
N SER A 189 18.49 13.98 9.79
CA SER A 189 18.45 13.90 11.24
C SER A 189 17.05 13.57 11.78
N LYS A 190 16.00 13.78 10.98
CA LYS A 190 14.61 13.46 11.33
C LYS A 190 14.21 12.01 11.05
N LEU A 191 14.97 11.31 10.21
CA LEU A 191 14.68 9.92 9.86
C LEU A 191 15.34 8.98 10.87
N SER A 192 14.56 8.04 11.40
CA SER A 192 15.16 6.93 12.12
C SER A 192 16.01 6.07 11.15
N PRO A 193 17.00 5.31 11.65
CA PRO A 193 17.72 4.33 10.85
C PRO A 193 16.81 3.37 10.06
N VAL A 194 15.67 3.00 10.64
CA VAL A 194 14.69 2.09 10.03
C VAL A 194 13.98 2.77 8.86
N ASP A 195 13.55 4.02 9.03
CA ASP A 195 12.88 4.78 7.97
C ASP A 195 13.83 5.06 6.81
N MET A 196 15.07 5.43 7.12
CA MET A 196 16.12 5.59 6.12
C MET A 196 16.35 4.29 5.34
N GLY A 197 16.38 3.15 6.03
CA GLY A 197 16.43 1.83 5.42
C GLY A 197 15.30 1.57 4.43
N CYS A 198 14.07 1.94 4.79
CA CYS A 198 12.89 1.83 3.92
C CYS A 198 13.02 2.67 2.62
N VAL A 199 13.51 3.90 2.74
CA VAL A 199 13.75 4.79 1.59
C VAL A 199 14.81 4.19 0.67
N VAL A 200 15.93 3.72 1.24
CA VAL A 200 17.03 3.10 0.49
C VAL A 200 16.57 1.83 -0.23
N GLU A 201 15.85 0.95 0.46
CA GLU A 201 15.26 -0.25 -0.13
C GLU A 201 14.37 0.11 -1.33
N SER A 202 13.52 1.11 -1.17
CA SER A 202 12.64 1.59 -2.23
C SER A 202 13.40 2.14 -3.45
N LEU A 203 14.49 2.87 -3.23
CA LEU A 203 15.36 3.33 -4.31
C LEU A 203 16.08 2.17 -5.01
N VAL A 204 16.53 1.16 -4.25
CA VAL A 204 17.17 -0.05 -4.77
C VAL A 204 16.19 -0.86 -5.63
N VAL A 205 14.93 -0.98 -5.20
CA VAL A 205 13.86 -1.62 -5.99
C VAL A 205 13.70 -0.95 -7.36
N LEU A 206 13.81 0.38 -7.40
CA LEU A 206 13.72 1.17 -8.63
C LEU A 206 14.99 1.14 -9.48
N LYS A 207 16.15 0.76 -8.94
CA LYS A 207 17.47 0.75 -9.62
C LYS A 207 17.42 0.18 -11.03
N ARG A 208 16.65 -0.91 -11.25
CA ARG A 208 16.54 -1.60 -12.55
C ARG A 208 16.01 -0.72 -13.68
N HIS A 209 15.34 0.36 -13.33
CA HIS A 209 14.69 1.30 -14.25
C HIS A 209 15.46 2.61 -14.41
N ILE A 210 16.50 2.83 -13.60
CA ILE A 210 17.18 4.12 -13.44
C ILE A 210 18.59 4.03 -13.98
N SER A 211 19.06 5.12 -14.60
CA SER A 211 20.44 5.17 -15.10
C SER A 211 21.44 5.10 -13.93
N PRO A 212 22.58 4.41 -14.09
CA PRO A 212 23.63 4.39 -13.08
C PRO A 212 24.08 5.79 -12.64
N ASN A 213 24.11 6.75 -13.59
CA ASN A 213 24.50 8.13 -13.35
C ASN A 213 23.57 8.89 -12.40
N LEU A 214 22.30 8.48 -12.31
CA LEU A 214 21.35 9.06 -11.34
C LEU A 214 21.35 8.25 -10.03
N PHE A 215 21.44 6.92 -10.12
CA PHE A 215 21.35 6.04 -8.96
C PHE A 215 22.57 6.15 -8.03
N ILE A 216 23.78 6.06 -8.58
CA ILE A 216 25.03 5.97 -7.79
C ILE A 216 25.24 7.22 -6.91
N PRO A 217 25.14 8.46 -7.43
CA PRO A 217 25.33 9.65 -6.60
C PRO A 217 24.30 9.76 -5.49
N THR A 218 23.07 9.28 -5.72
CA THR A 218 21.99 9.30 -4.71
C THR A 218 22.33 8.39 -3.54
N ILE A 219 22.78 7.16 -3.80
CA ILE A 219 23.05 6.16 -2.77
C ILE A 219 24.33 6.46 -1.98
N ILE A 220 25.32 7.12 -2.57
CA ILE A 220 26.55 7.51 -1.87
C ILE A 220 26.27 8.50 -0.72
N LYS A 221 25.19 9.29 -0.80
CA LYS A 221 24.81 10.21 0.29
C LYS A 221 24.31 9.50 1.55
N VAL A 222 23.91 8.24 1.44
CA VAL A 222 23.35 7.47 2.55
C VAL A 222 24.47 7.09 3.53
N PRO A 223 24.29 7.26 4.85
CA PRO A 223 25.24 6.82 5.87
C PRO A 223 25.69 5.36 5.67
N ASP A 224 26.99 5.10 5.89
CA ASP A 224 27.61 3.81 5.57
C ASP A 224 26.94 2.64 6.30
N PHE A 225 26.48 2.81 7.53
CA PHE A 225 25.83 1.73 8.29
C PHE A 225 24.50 1.27 7.64
N VAL A 226 23.71 2.19 7.09
CA VAL A 226 22.49 1.86 6.33
C VAL A 226 22.87 1.30 4.96
N ARG A 227 23.87 1.92 4.32
CA ARG A 227 24.34 1.52 2.99
C ARG A 227 24.86 0.08 2.98
N VAL A 228 25.68 -0.31 3.95
CA VAL A 228 26.24 -1.66 4.07
C VAL A 228 25.13 -2.69 4.31
N GLN A 229 24.17 -2.43 5.20
CA GLN A 229 23.08 -3.37 5.45
C GLN A 229 22.25 -3.64 4.20
N TYR A 230 21.80 -2.58 3.50
CA TYR A 230 20.85 -2.73 2.41
C TYR A 230 21.49 -3.06 1.05
N ILE A 231 22.72 -2.57 0.78
CA ILE A 231 23.44 -2.96 -0.44
C ILE A 231 23.91 -4.41 -0.34
N THR A 232 24.40 -4.85 0.83
CA THR A 232 24.84 -6.24 1.01
C THR A 232 23.66 -7.19 0.85
N ILE A 233 22.50 -6.89 1.45
CA ILE A 233 21.27 -7.67 1.22
C ILE A 233 20.87 -7.67 -0.25
N SER A 234 20.87 -6.52 -0.93
CA SER A 234 20.52 -6.45 -2.36
C SER A 234 21.51 -7.21 -3.26
N GLN A 235 22.80 -7.18 -2.95
CA GLN A 235 23.84 -7.91 -3.66
C GLN A 235 23.73 -9.41 -3.40
N LEU A 236 23.48 -9.82 -2.15
CA LEU A 236 23.16 -11.20 -1.80
C LEU A 236 21.94 -11.68 -2.59
N TYR A 237 20.82 -10.94 -2.61
CA TYR A 237 19.64 -11.31 -3.41
C TYR A 237 19.91 -11.40 -4.92
N SER A 238 20.82 -10.56 -5.44
CA SER A 238 21.19 -10.57 -6.86
C SER A 238 22.08 -11.78 -7.19
N ASN A 239 22.97 -12.16 -6.28
CA ASN A 239 23.87 -13.31 -6.40
C ASN A 239 23.16 -14.64 -6.10
N MET A 240 22.06 -14.62 -5.34
CA MET A 240 21.21 -15.78 -5.02
C MET A 240 20.19 -16.12 -6.11
N LYS A 241 20.13 -15.39 -7.23
CA LYS A 241 19.39 -15.81 -8.43
C LYS A 241 20.12 -16.99 -9.10
N GLY A 242 19.90 -18.19 -8.57
CA GLY A 242 20.47 -19.43 -9.10
C GLY A 242 20.59 -20.58 -8.09
N THR A 243 20.42 -20.32 -6.78
CA THR A 243 20.54 -21.34 -5.72
C THR A 243 19.22 -21.53 -4.97
N ALA A 244 18.87 -22.79 -4.71
CA ALA A 244 17.64 -23.19 -4.03
C ALA A 244 17.60 -22.64 -2.60
N TRP A 245 16.55 -21.91 -2.27
CA TRP A 245 16.40 -21.14 -1.02
C TRP A 245 16.07 -22.00 0.21
N GLU A 246 15.84 -23.30 0.05
CA GLU A 246 15.23 -24.16 1.08
C GLU A 246 16.19 -24.60 2.20
N SER A 247 17.49 -24.28 2.13
CA SER A 247 18.50 -24.81 3.06
C SER A 247 19.37 -23.79 3.79
N LEU A 248 19.23 -22.48 3.53
CA LEU A 248 20.09 -21.45 4.14
C LEU A 248 19.42 -20.83 5.37
N SER A 249 20.08 -20.92 6.52
CA SER A 249 19.61 -20.27 7.75
C SER A 249 19.98 -18.78 7.75
N TRP A 250 19.21 -17.95 8.47
CA TRP A 250 19.54 -16.54 8.65
C TRP A 250 20.91 -16.31 9.32
N ALA A 251 21.42 -17.29 10.07
CA ALA A 251 22.76 -17.25 10.65
C ALA A 251 23.85 -17.30 9.57
N ASP A 252 23.65 -18.08 8.51
CA ASP A 252 24.60 -18.20 7.40
C ASP A 252 24.66 -16.92 6.57
N VAL A 253 23.51 -16.25 6.39
CA VAL A 253 23.42 -14.95 5.72
C VAL A 253 24.18 -13.88 6.51
N LEU A 254 23.98 -13.82 7.83
CA LEU A 254 24.67 -12.86 8.70
C LEU A 254 26.17 -13.13 8.81
N ALA A 255 26.61 -14.39 8.71
CA ALA A 255 28.03 -14.77 8.71
C ALA A 255 28.80 -14.31 7.47
N THR A 256 28.11 -14.01 6.35
CA THR A 256 28.74 -13.47 5.13
C THR A 256 28.97 -11.96 5.16
N ILE A 257 28.43 -11.25 6.16
CA ILE A 257 28.66 -9.82 6.35
C ILE A 257 30.06 -9.66 6.98
N PRO A 258 31.00 -8.94 6.34
CA PRO A 258 32.35 -8.77 6.88
C PRO A 258 32.29 -8.14 8.28
N ALA A 259 32.94 -8.78 9.26
CA ALA A 259 32.97 -8.38 10.67
C ALA A 259 33.60 -6.98 10.94
N ASN A 260 34.03 -6.26 9.89
CA ASN A 260 34.69 -4.97 9.98
C ASN A 260 33.75 -3.76 9.94
N THR A 261 32.43 -3.94 10.09
CA THR A 261 31.55 -2.82 10.44
C THR A 261 31.68 -2.57 11.94
N SER A 262 32.72 -1.83 12.32
CA SER A 262 32.86 -1.29 13.66
C SER A 262 31.63 -0.44 13.97
N VAL A 263 30.79 -0.95 14.88
CA VAL A 263 29.79 -0.16 15.58
C VAL A 263 30.55 1.00 16.23
N VAL A 264 30.36 2.21 15.71
CA VAL A 264 30.80 3.44 16.36
C VAL A 264 30.02 3.51 17.67
N GLN A 265 30.65 3.08 18.77
CA GLN A 265 30.12 3.30 20.10
C GLN A 265 30.04 4.81 20.30
N GLY A 266 28.82 5.33 20.43
CA GLY A 266 28.58 6.72 20.80
C GLY A 266 29.27 7.08 22.12
N PRO A 267 29.45 8.38 22.39
CA PRO A 267 30.18 8.85 23.56
C PRO A 267 29.51 8.38 24.85
N LYS A 268 30.29 7.71 25.71
CA LYS A 268 29.87 7.27 27.04
C LYS A 268 29.52 8.49 27.88
N THR A 269 28.25 8.64 28.25
CA THR A 269 27.81 9.56 29.30
C THR A 269 28.36 9.12 30.66
N PRO A 270 28.87 10.03 31.50
CA PRO A 270 29.35 9.70 32.82
C PRO A 270 28.19 9.34 33.74
N LYS A 271 28.38 8.27 34.51
CA LYS A 271 27.54 7.86 35.63
C LYS A 271 27.53 8.96 36.67
N ASN A 272 26.35 9.44 37.06
CA ASN A 272 26.12 10.02 38.37
C ASN A 272 24.92 9.35 39.02
N SER A 273 25.15 8.99 40.28
CA SER A 273 24.27 8.35 41.24
C SER A 273 23.48 9.40 42.04
N PHE A 274 22.49 8.87 42.79
CA PHE A 274 21.82 9.41 43.97
C PHE A 274 20.39 10.01 43.87
N ASN A 275 19.48 9.21 44.46
CA ASN A 275 18.38 9.47 45.39
C ASN A 275 17.08 10.19 45.00
N ASP A 276 16.00 9.40 45.03
CA ASP A 276 14.80 9.48 45.88
C ASP A 276 14.35 10.84 46.44
N SER A 277 13.14 11.26 46.07
CA SER A 277 12.10 11.61 47.05
C SER A 277 10.70 11.70 46.43
N HIS A 278 9.74 11.28 47.23
CA HIS A 278 8.29 11.33 47.07
C HIS A 278 7.75 12.70 46.64
N ASN A 279 6.68 12.73 45.83
CA ASN A 279 5.41 13.32 46.26
C ASN A 279 4.19 13.01 45.38
N ASN A 280 3.06 12.85 46.07
CA ASN A 280 1.71 12.64 45.57
C ASN A 280 1.08 13.90 44.98
N SER A 281 0.20 13.73 43.98
CA SER A 281 -1.08 14.46 43.74
C SER A 281 -1.60 14.03 42.37
N SER A 282 -2.54 13.09 42.23
CA SER A 282 -4.00 13.31 42.28
C SER A 282 -4.47 14.66 41.74
N GLU A 283 -4.74 14.71 40.43
CA GLU A 283 -5.74 15.64 39.88
C GLU A 283 -6.48 14.97 38.71
N SER A 284 -7.73 14.60 38.99
CA SER A 284 -8.76 14.16 38.07
C SER A 284 -9.38 15.37 37.38
N LEU A 285 -9.56 15.37 36.06
CA LEU A 285 -10.50 16.28 35.38
C LEU A 285 -10.98 15.71 34.03
N ASN A 286 -12.20 15.17 34.09
CA ASN A 286 -13.33 15.27 33.16
C ASN A 286 -13.09 15.36 31.64
N LEU A 287 -13.54 14.29 30.98
CA LEU A 287 -14.00 14.24 29.59
C LEU A 287 -15.18 15.20 29.34
N PRO A 288 -15.32 15.70 28.10
CA PRO A 288 -16.63 15.78 27.47
C PRO A 288 -16.69 14.86 26.25
N SER A 289 -17.66 13.95 26.31
CA SER A 289 -18.20 13.17 25.21
C SER A 289 -18.85 14.10 24.18
N THR A 290 -18.42 14.03 22.92
CA THR A 290 -19.24 14.47 21.79
C THR A 290 -19.22 13.40 20.71
N SER A 291 -20.39 12.78 20.57
CA SER A 291 -20.80 11.91 19.49
C SER A 291 -21.08 12.74 18.24
N THR A 292 -20.45 12.40 17.12
CA THR A 292 -21.00 12.73 15.80
C THR A 292 -20.79 11.54 14.86
N SER A 293 -21.81 10.70 14.83
CA SER A 293 -22.08 9.71 13.80
C SER A 293 -22.37 10.42 12.48
N SER A 294 -21.51 10.25 11.48
CA SER A 294 -21.82 10.60 10.10
C SER A 294 -22.16 9.32 9.35
N SER A 295 -23.46 9.09 9.13
CA SER A 295 -24.00 8.05 8.26
C SER A 295 -23.78 8.44 6.80
N LEU A 296 -22.84 7.76 6.13
CA LEU A 296 -22.87 7.64 4.67
C LEU A 296 -23.94 6.59 4.35
N PHE A 297 -24.81 6.87 3.39
CA PHE A 297 -26.02 6.11 2.98
C PHE A 297 -27.33 6.58 3.63
N ALA A 298 -27.85 7.69 3.12
CA ALA A 298 -29.29 7.92 3.00
C ALA A 298 -29.53 8.83 1.76
N GLU A 299 -30.22 8.31 0.75
CA GLU A 299 -31.02 9.14 -0.18
C GLU A 299 -32.32 9.54 0.53
N PRO A 300 -33.07 10.58 0.08
CA PRO A 300 -34.12 10.29 -0.92
C PRO A 300 -34.56 11.44 -1.87
N ASN A 301 -35.31 11.02 -2.89
CA ASN A 301 -36.46 11.66 -3.57
C ASN A 301 -36.29 12.55 -4.83
N SER A 302 -36.70 11.94 -5.95
CA SER A 302 -37.85 12.29 -6.82
C SER A 302 -38.57 13.64 -6.62
N GLU A 303 -38.73 14.38 -7.73
CA GLU A 303 -40.00 14.81 -8.38
C GLU A 303 -39.63 15.83 -9.50
N GLU A 304 -39.98 15.57 -10.77
CA GLU A 304 -41.11 16.19 -11.51
C GLU A 304 -41.02 17.75 -11.59
N ASN A 305 -41.16 18.47 -12.71
CA ASN A 305 -42.00 18.26 -13.89
C ASN A 305 -41.67 19.31 -15.00
N ILE A 306 -41.94 18.92 -16.26
CA ILE A 306 -42.58 19.68 -17.37
C ILE A 306 -41.97 21.03 -17.82
N ILE A 307 -41.51 21.12 -19.08
CA ILE A 307 -42.12 22.00 -20.12
C ILE A 307 -42.00 21.33 -21.51
N SER A 308 -43.16 21.01 -22.06
CA SER A 308 -43.48 20.71 -23.45
C SER A 308 -43.33 21.92 -24.39
N GLN A 309 -42.92 21.74 -25.64
CA GLN A 309 -43.78 21.92 -26.82
C GLN A 309 -43.04 21.93 -28.18
N LYS A 310 -43.57 21.08 -29.08
CA LYS A 310 -43.91 21.34 -30.49
C LYS A 310 -42.96 22.18 -31.36
N ARG A 311 -42.47 21.57 -32.44
CA ARG A 311 -42.74 22.08 -33.81
C ARG A 311 -42.65 20.97 -34.87
N LYS A 312 -43.79 20.76 -35.54
CA LYS A 312 -44.00 19.97 -36.75
C LYS A 312 -43.76 20.86 -37.99
N LYS A 313 -43.47 20.21 -39.13
CA LYS A 313 -43.48 20.68 -40.54
C LYS A 313 -42.20 21.45 -40.95
N LYS A 314 -41.61 21.28 -42.15
CA LYS A 314 -42.12 20.84 -43.47
C LYS A 314 -40.93 20.63 -44.44
N LYS A 315 -41.00 19.57 -45.25
CA LYS A 315 -40.89 19.55 -46.73
C LYS A 315 -39.63 20.06 -47.50
N THR A 316 -39.05 19.10 -48.25
CA THR A 316 -38.64 19.07 -49.69
C THR A 316 -37.40 19.80 -50.23
N PHE A 317 -36.93 19.17 -51.33
CA PHE A 317 -35.87 19.47 -52.32
C PHE A 317 -34.49 18.92 -51.93
N LYS A 318 -33.83 18.07 -52.73
CA LYS A 318 -33.93 17.73 -54.15
C LYS A 318 -33.53 16.27 -54.35
#